data_AF-A0AAC8ZW21-F1
#
_entry.id   AF-A0AAC8ZW21-F1
#
_cell.length_a   1.000
_cell.length_b   1.000
_cell.length_c   1.000
_cell.angle_alpha   90.00
_cell.angle_beta   90.00
_cell.angle_gamma   90.00
#
_symmetry.space_group_name_H-M   'P 1'
#
loop_
_entity.id
_entity.type
_entity.pdbx_description
1 polymer ?
#
loop_
_entity_poly.entity_id
_entity_poly.type
_entity_poly.pdbx_seq_one_letter_code
_entity_poly.pdbx_strand_id
1 'polypeptide(L)'
;MSGTKASVFPTALAAACLLALPGCAGMSQAPDSDYRQAFEKALAGTRCDGDPVRSMWSAYDRWYAVASAIAGHPKTDEAMALLRQGDQFRTLGCPEVARASYRMLIRRFPEDGFAPLREAARASLQTLPPPVLPPSAMPPSAATPAPAGPTLVRPPATQT
;
A
#
# COMPACT_ATOMS: atom_id res chain seq x y z
N MET A 1 69.30 40.33 -20.69
CA MET A 1 68.87 41.64 -21.23
C MET A 1 67.97 41.38 -22.43
N SER A 2 66.92 42.19 -22.61
CA SER A 2 65.74 42.01 -23.50
C SER A 2 64.62 41.24 -22.79
N GLY A 3 63.41 41.75 -22.61
CA GLY A 3 62.78 42.99 -23.07
C GLY A 3 61.27 42.77 -23.01
N THR A 4 60.61 43.33 -22.00
CA THR A 4 59.16 43.22 -21.77
C THR A 4 58.41 43.93 -22.90
N LYS A 5 57.56 43.20 -23.62
CA LYS A 5 56.50 43.79 -24.45
C LYS A 5 55.16 43.33 -23.91
N ALA A 6 54.48 44.23 -23.20
CA ALA A 6 53.05 44.16 -23.00
C ALA A 6 52.37 44.39 -24.36
N SER A 7 51.41 43.53 -24.71
CA SER A 7 50.43 43.89 -25.74
C SER A 7 49.04 43.64 -25.21
N VAL A 8 48.28 44.72 -25.27
CA VAL A 8 46.95 45.01 -24.77
C VAL A 8 45.91 44.05 -25.36
N PHE A 9 45.00 43.57 -24.51
CA PHE A 9 43.80 42.83 -24.90
C PHE A 9 42.86 43.67 -25.77
N PRO A 10 42.20 43.06 -26.76
CA PRO A 10 40.81 43.37 -27.01
C PRO A 10 39.95 42.15 -26.70
N THR A 11 39.09 42.35 -25.71
CA THR A 11 37.91 41.57 -25.38
C THR A 11 37.05 41.37 -26.63
N ALA A 12 36.87 40.12 -27.07
CA ALA A 12 35.81 39.75 -27.99
C ALA A 12 35.15 38.47 -27.49
N LEU A 13 33.86 38.61 -27.18
CA LEU A 13 32.95 37.56 -26.77
C LEU A 13 33.03 36.33 -27.69
N ALA A 14 33.12 35.14 -27.10
CA ALA A 14 32.37 33.96 -27.51
C ALA A 14 32.45 32.91 -26.39
N ALA A 15 31.75 33.19 -25.29
CA ALA A 15 31.27 32.14 -24.43
C ALA A 15 30.19 31.33 -25.17
N ALA A 16 29.98 30.10 -24.69
CA ALA A 16 28.88 29.18 -25.03
C ALA A 16 29.14 28.18 -26.17
N CYS A 17 30.04 27.24 -25.92
CA CYS A 17 29.83 25.84 -26.29
C CYS A 17 29.84 24.93 -25.05
N LEU A 18 29.23 25.40 -23.94
CA LEU A 18 28.72 24.49 -22.92
C LEU A 18 27.36 24.00 -23.42
N LEU A 19 27.40 22.94 -24.24
CA LEU A 19 26.25 22.06 -24.40
C LEU A 19 26.03 21.36 -23.05
N ALA A 20 25.44 22.09 -22.11
CA ALA A 20 24.70 21.48 -21.03
C ALA A 20 23.58 20.69 -21.70
N LEU A 21 23.73 19.37 -21.77
CA LEU A 21 22.62 18.47 -22.06
C LEU A 21 21.62 18.67 -20.91
N PRO A 22 20.50 19.39 -21.07
CA PRO A 22 19.43 19.39 -20.08
C PRO A 22 18.60 18.14 -20.38
N GLY A 23 19.24 16.97 -20.37
CA GLY A 23 18.69 15.75 -20.96
C GLY A 23 18.19 14.73 -19.95
N CYS A 24 18.59 14.82 -18.68
CA CYS A 24 18.23 13.81 -17.67
C CYS A 24 17.17 14.27 -16.66
N ALA A 25 16.68 15.52 -16.75
CA ALA A 25 15.72 16.05 -15.77
C ALA A 25 14.24 15.69 -16.08
N GLY A 26 13.99 14.96 -17.17
CA GLY A 26 12.63 14.61 -17.64
C GLY A 26 12.38 13.12 -17.77
N MET A 27 13.07 12.26 -17.02
CA MET A 27 12.65 10.85 -16.94
C MET A 27 11.30 10.80 -16.23
N SER A 28 10.22 10.66 -17.00
CA SER A 28 8.88 10.39 -16.46
C SER A 28 8.99 9.28 -15.44
N GLN A 29 8.59 9.57 -14.21
CA GLN A 29 8.66 8.62 -13.10
C GLN A 29 7.91 7.34 -13.51
N ALA A 30 8.48 6.17 -13.18
CA ALA A 30 7.81 4.91 -13.47
C ALA A 30 6.41 4.91 -12.80
N PRO A 31 5.35 4.35 -13.43
CA PRO A 31 3.99 4.41 -12.89
C PRO A 31 3.83 3.81 -11.49
N ASP A 32 4.73 2.92 -11.09
CA ASP A 32 4.76 2.21 -9.79
C ASP A 32 5.66 2.88 -8.74
N SER A 33 6.33 3.97 -9.08
CA SER A 33 7.34 4.63 -8.23
C SER A 33 6.83 5.04 -6.85
N ASP A 34 5.63 5.63 -6.77
CA ASP A 34 4.98 5.98 -5.51
C ASP A 34 4.73 4.74 -4.65
N TYR A 35 4.29 3.64 -5.27
CA TYR A 35 4.09 2.38 -4.60
C TYR A 35 5.42 1.83 -4.06
N ARG A 36 6.48 1.82 -4.87
CA ARG A 36 7.81 1.35 -4.45
C ARG A 36 8.34 2.15 -3.26
N GLN A 37 8.25 3.48 -3.31
CA GLN A 37 8.71 4.31 -2.20
C GLN A 37 7.89 4.09 -0.92
N ALA A 38 6.57 3.97 -1.04
CA ALA A 38 5.71 3.71 0.11
C ALA A 38 5.94 2.30 0.68
N PHE A 39 6.20 1.32 -0.19
CA PHE A 39 6.53 -0.04 0.21
C PHE A 39 7.86 -0.10 0.96
N GLU A 40 8.91 0.56 0.46
CA GLU A 40 10.21 0.65 1.15
C GLU A 40 10.06 1.30 2.54
N LYS A 41 9.27 2.37 2.65
CA LYS A 41 8.96 3.00 3.96
C LYS A 41 8.21 2.06 4.90
N ALA A 42 7.27 1.27 4.38
CA ALA A 42 6.53 0.29 5.17
C ALA A 42 7.42 -0.87 5.63
N LEU A 43 8.38 -1.30 4.81
CA LEU A 43 9.38 -2.32 5.18
C LEU A 43 10.41 -1.82 6.20
N ALA A 44 10.75 -0.52 6.16
CA ALA A 44 11.68 0.08 7.11
C ALA A 44 11.07 0.34 8.50
N GLY A 45 9.73 0.28 8.61
CA GLY A 45 9.02 0.44 9.87
C GLY A 45 9.20 -0.75 10.81
N THR A 46 9.12 -0.51 12.12
CA THR A 46 9.13 -1.59 13.13
C THR A 46 7.73 -2.16 13.42
N ARG A 47 6.69 -1.56 12.83
CA ARG A 47 5.29 -1.94 13.04
C ARG A 47 4.68 -2.47 11.75
N CYS A 48 3.88 -3.53 11.89
CA CYS A 48 3.14 -4.17 10.80
C CYS A 48 1.79 -3.47 10.49
N ASP A 49 1.62 -2.22 10.91
CA ASP A 49 0.38 -1.45 10.80
C ASP A 49 0.67 0.06 10.67
N GLY A 50 -0.37 0.88 10.82
CA GLY A 50 -0.22 2.34 10.87
C GLY A 50 -0.09 3.02 9.51
N ASP A 51 0.38 4.27 9.53
CA ASP A 51 0.44 5.14 8.35
C ASP A 51 1.35 4.61 7.22
N PRO A 52 2.53 4.03 7.48
CA PRO A 52 3.37 3.50 6.40
C PRO A 52 2.68 2.38 5.62
N VAL A 53 2.08 1.41 6.31
CA VAL A 53 1.35 0.30 5.68
C VAL A 53 0.10 0.81 4.95
N ARG A 54 -0.66 1.75 5.53
CA ARG A 54 -1.80 2.39 4.84
C ARG A 54 -1.39 3.14 3.58
N SER A 55 -0.27 3.85 3.64
CA SER A 55 0.25 4.63 2.51
C SER A 55 0.71 3.72 1.38
N MET A 56 1.37 2.61 1.70
CA MET A 56 1.73 1.57 0.73
C MET A 56 0.50 1.01 0.02
N TRP A 57 -0.53 0.59 0.76
CA TRP A 57 -1.77 0.10 0.16
C TRP A 57 -2.44 1.14 -0.73
N SER A 58 -2.52 2.39 -0.25
CA SER A 58 -3.10 3.49 -1.02
C SER A 58 -2.33 3.77 -2.30
N ALA A 59 -1.00 3.68 -2.27
CA ALA A 59 -0.16 3.85 -3.45
C ALA A 59 -0.31 2.69 -4.44
N TYR A 60 -0.39 1.45 -3.94
CA TYR A 60 -0.69 0.28 -4.77
C TYR A 60 -2.04 0.42 -5.48
N ASP A 61 -3.11 0.79 -4.74
CA ASP A 61 -4.44 0.93 -5.30
C ASP A 61 -4.51 2.04 -6.37
N ARG A 62 -3.81 3.17 -6.16
CA ARG A 62 -3.72 4.23 -7.17
C ARG A 62 -3.00 3.74 -8.43
N TRP A 63 -1.86 3.08 -8.27
CA TRP A 63 -1.11 2.53 -9.40
C TRP A 63 -1.97 1.52 -10.18
N TYR A 64 -2.60 0.56 -9.49
CA TYR A 64 -3.49 -0.42 -10.10
C TYR A 64 -4.67 0.24 -10.83
N ALA A 65 -5.31 1.25 -10.23
CA ALA A 65 -6.45 1.94 -10.84
C ALA A 65 -6.07 2.64 -12.15
N VAL A 66 -4.93 3.33 -12.17
CA VAL A 66 -4.43 4.00 -13.39
C VAL A 66 -4.04 2.97 -14.45
N ALA A 67 -3.27 1.95 -14.07
CA ALA A 67 -2.76 0.96 -15.00
C ALA A 67 -3.88 0.08 -15.60
N SER A 68 -4.85 -0.34 -14.77
CA SER A 68 -6.00 -1.15 -15.22
C SER A 68 -6.99 -0.40 -16.11
N ALA A 69 -6.95 0.93 -16.15
CA ALA A 69 -7.74 1.74 -17.07
C ALA A 69 -7.16 1.79 -18.50
N ILE A 70 -5.91 1.36 -18.69
CA ILE A 70 -5.24 1.35 -20.00
C ILE A 70 -5.64 0.06 -20.74
N ALA A 71 -6.29 0.21 -21.89
CA ALA A 71 -6.71 -0.92 -22.71
C ALA A 71 -5.51 -1.78 -23.15
N GLY A 72 -5.59 -3.09 -22.88
CA GLY A 72 -4.53 -4.04 -23.23
C GLY A 72 -3.29 -4.02 -22.32
N HIS A 73 -3.30 -3.23 -21.23
CA HIS A 73 -2.20 -3.20 -20.27
C HIS A 73 -2.00 -4.57 -19.60
N PRO A 74 -0.78 -5.16 -19.67
CA PRO A 74 -0.49 -6.41 -18.98
C PRO A 74 -0.39 -6.17 -17.47
N LYS A 75 -1.27 -6.79 -16.70
CA LYS A 75 -1.34 -6.58 -15.24
C LYS A 75 -0.36 -7.43 -14.41
N THR A 76 0.71 -7.91 -15.05
CA THR A 76 1.65 -8.86 -14.45
C THR A 76 2.48 -8.23 -13.36
N ASP A 77 2.88 -6.97 -13.53
CA ASP A 77 3.71 -6.26 -12.55
C ASP A 77 2.95 -6.01 -11.25
N GLU A 78 1.67 -5.66 -11.33
CA GLU A 78 0.78 -5.43 -10.19
C GLU A 78 0.50 -6.74 -9.44
N ALA A 79 0.31 -7.85 -10.15
CA ALA A 79 0.13 -9.16 -9.55
C ALA A 79 1.41 -9.63 -8.84
N MET A 80 2.57 -9.50 -9.50
CA MET A 80 3.87 -9.81 -8.93
C MET A 80 4.22 -8.92 -7.74
N ALA A 81 3.82 -7.65 -7.78
CA ALA A 81 4.00 -6.73 -6.67
C ALA A 81 3.28 -7.20 -5.40
N LEU A 82 2.03 -7.67 -5.51
CA LEU A 82 1.31 -8.21 -4.35
C LEU A 82 1.94 -9.49 -3.80
N LEU A 83 2.44 -10.37 -4.67
CA LEU A 83 3.11 -11.60 -4.22
C LEU A 83 4.37 -11.24 -3.43
N ARG A 84 5.24 -10.39 -4.01
CA ARG A 84 6.46 -9.89 -3.35
C ARG A 84 6.16 -9.13 -2.06
N GLN A 85 5.13 -8.28 -2.06
CA GLN A 85 4.68 -7.57 -0.86
C GLN A 85 4.34 -8.56 0.26
N GLY A 86 3.55 -9.59 -0.07
CA GLY A 86 3.21 -10.65 0.86
C GLY A 86 4.43 -11.38 1.42
N ASP A 87 5.36 -11.74 0.55
CA ASP A 87 6.57 -12.47 0.94
C ASP A 87 7.50 -11.67 1.85
N GLN A 88 7.65 -10.37 1.60
CA GLN A 88 8.47 -9.50 2.43
C GLN A 88 7.85 -9.30 3.82
N PHE A 89 6.54 -9.03 3.91
CA PHE A 89 5.88 -8.92 5.21
C PHE A 89 5.83 -10.26 5.95
N ARG A 90 5.72 -11.39 5.26
CA ARG A 90 5.83 -12.71 5.88
C ARG A 90 7.21 -12.89 6.51
N THR A 91 8.26 -12.51 5.80
CA THR A 91 9.65 -12.61 6.28
C THR A 91 9.92 -11.70 7.49
N LEU A 92 9.29 -10.53 7.53
CA LEU A 92 9.39 -9.58 8.64
C LEU A 92 8.51 -9.94 9.87
N GLY A 93 7.77 -11.05 9.83
CA GLY A 93 6.89 -11.43 10.93
C GLY A 93 5.60 -10.61 11.01
N CYS A 94 5.14 -10.08 9.88
CA CYS A 94 3.89 -9.31 9.73
C CYS A 94 2.81 -10.14 9.01
N PRO A 95 2.26 -11.21 9.64
CA PRO A 95 1.41 -12.19 8.97
C PRO A 95 0.09 -11.61 8.47
N GLU A 96 -0.47 -10.58 9.13
CA GLU A 96 -1.75 -10.00 8.70
C GLU A 96 -1.61 -9.18 7.41
N VAL A 97 -0.53 -8.40 7.27
CA VAL A 97 -0.24 -7.67 6.01
C VAL A 97 0.12 -8.63 4.89
N ALA A 98 0.89 -9.68 5.21
CA ALA A 98 1.19 -10.74 4.26
C ALA A 98 -0.09 -11.42 3.75
N ARG A 99 -0.97 -11.82 4.67
CA ARG A 99 -2.27 -12.43 4.35
C ARG A 99 -3.13 -11.53 3.48
N ALA A 100 -3.20 -10.24 3.80
CA ALA A 100 -3.95 -9.27 3.00
C ALA A 100 -3.42 -9.17 1.56
N SER A 101 -2.09 -9.17 1.40
CA SER A 101 -1.40 -9.17 0.09
C SER A 101 -1.76 -10.37 -0.77
N TYR A 102 -1.60 -11.58 -0.23
CA TYR A 102 -1.94 -12.81 -0.95
C TYR A 102 -3.43 -12.92 -1.28
N ARG A 103 -4.32 -12.54 -0.35
CA ARG A 103 -5.77 -12.53 -0.59
C ARG A 103 -6.17 -11.52 -1.65
N MET A 104 -5.54 -10.34 -1.68
CA MET A 104 -5.80 -9.35 -2.71
C MET A 104 -5.36 -9.86 -4.08
N LEU A 105 -4.19 -10.52 -4.17
CA LEU A 105 -3.73 -11.14 -5.41
C LEU A 105 -4.75 -12.13 -5.95
N ILE A 106 -5.19 -13.07 -5.11
CA ILE A 106 -6.16 -14.10 -5.50
C ILE A 106 -7.49 -13.49 -5.96
N ARG A 107 -7.96 -12.43 -5.29
CA ARG A 107 -9.24 -11.79 -5.61
C ARG A 107 -9.17 -10.94 -6.88
N ARG A 108 -8.09 -10.18 -7.04
CA ARG A 108 -7.98 -9.10 -8.05
C ARG A 108 -7.48 -9.59 -9.41
N PHE A 109 -6.86 -10.77 -9.44
CA PHE A 109 -6.30 -11.38 -10.64
C PHE A 109 -6.84 -12.80 -10.81
N PRO A 110 -8.15 -13.00 -11.11
CA PRO A 110 -8.76 -14.31 -11.24
C PRO A 110 -8.43 -15.03 -12.56
N GLU A 111 -7.89 -14.34 -13.56
CA GLU A 111 -7.69 -14.84 -14.93
C GLU A 111 -6.64 -15.96 -14.99
N ASP A 112 -6.80 -16.97 -15.86
CA ASP A 112 -5.92 -18.15 -15.90
C ASP A 112 -4.43 -17.84 -16.12
N GLY A 113 -4.11 -16.73 -16.80
CA GLY A 113 -2.73 -16.26 -16.96
C GLY A 113 -2.01 -15.97 -15.63
N PHE A 114 -2.75 -15.74 -14.54
CA PHE A 114 -2.20 -15.52 -13.20
C PHE A 114 -2.31 -16.75 -12.29
N ALA A 115 -2.72 -17.91 -12.81
CA ALA A 115 -2.85 -19.14 -12.02
C ALA A 115 -1.57 -19.48 -11.22
N PRO A 116 -0.35 -19.43 -11.80
CA PRO A 116 0.87 -19.71 -11.03
C PRO A 116 1.05 -18.77 -9.83
N LEU A 117 0.71 -17.48 -9.97
CA LEU A 117 0.83 -16.50 -8.89
C LEU A 117 -0.23 -16.73 -7.81
N ARG A 118 -1.45 -17.12 -8.20
CA ARG A 118 -2.50 -17.48 -7.25
C ARG A 118 -2.15 -18.73 -6.46
N GLU A 119 -1.60 -19.76 -7.10
CA GLU A 119 -1.16 -20.95 -6.38
C GLU A 119 -0.01 -20.64 -5.41
N ALA A 120 0.97 -19.84 -5.83
CA ALA A 120 2.03 -19.38 -4.94
C ALA A 120 1.46 -18.61 -3.73
N ALA A 121 0.51 -17.69 -3.97
CA ALA A 121 -0.16 -16.95 -2.91
C ALA A 121 -0.95 -17.87 -1.95
N ARG A 122 -1.65 -18.89 -2.46
CA ARG A 122 -2.36 -19.88 -1.64
C ARG A 122 -1.42 -20.74 -0.82
N ALA A 123 -0.31 -21.20 -1.41
CA ALA A 123 0.71 -21.94 -0.70
C ALA A 123 1.28 -21.09 0.45
N SER A 124 1.66 -19.83 0.16
CA SER A 124 2.15 -18.92 1.20
C SER A 124 1.12 -18.66 2.29
N LEU A 125 -0.18 -18.52 1.96
CA LEU A 125 -1.26 -18.38 2.95
C LEU A 125 -1.35 -19.56 3.93
N GLN A 126 -1.09 -20.79 3.47
CA GLN A 126 -1.11 -21.99 4.31
C GLN A 126 0.05 -22.01 5.32
N THR A 127 1.14 -21.28 5.05
CA THR A 127 2.30 -21.20 5.96
C THR A 127 2.15 -20.13 7.03
N LEU A 128 1.17 -19.23 6.92
CA LEU A 128 0.97 -18.17 7.90
C LEU A 128 0.32 -18.72 9.18
N PRO A 129 0.63 -18.13 10.36
CA PRO A 129 -0.12 -18.43 11.57
C PRO A 129 -1.62 -18.12 11.36
N PRO A 130 -2.54 -18.73 12.13
CA PRO A 130 -3.96 -18.43 12.02
C PRO A 130 -4.26 -16.95 12.34
N PRO A 131 -5.37 -16.39 11.84
CA PRO A 131 -5.78 -15.03 12.19
C PRO A 131 -5.98 -14.92 13.70
N VAL A 132 -5.39 -13.89 14.31
CA VAL A 132 -5.76 -13.52 15.67
C VAL A 132 -7.13 -12.84 15.57
N LEU A 133 -8.19 -13.58 15.89
CA LEU A 133 -9.50 -12.97 16.03
C LEU A 133 -9.45 -11.99 17.21
N PRO A 134 -10.02 -10.79 17.10
CA PRO A 134 -10.25 -9.98 18.28
C PRO A 134 -11.03 -10.83 19.29
N PRO A 135 -10.78 -10.70 20.60
CA PRO A 135 -11.53 -11.44 21.60
C PRO A 135 -13.01 -11.20 21.31
N SER A 136 -13.71 -12.26 20.88
CA SER A 136 -15.14 -12.21 20.61
C SER A 136 -15.76 -11.51 21.81
N ALA A 137 -16.45 -10.39 21.58
CA ALA A 137 -17.38 -9.89 22.57
C ALA A 137 -18.26 -11.08 22.92
N MET A 138 -18.03 -11.64 24.12
CA MET A 138 -18.83 -12.73 24.65
C MET A 138 -20.28 -12.29 24.42
N PRO A 139 -21.14 -13.10 23.77
CA PRO A 139 -22.56 -12.80 23.82
C PRO A 139 -22.91 -12.63 25.30
N PRO A 140 -23.66 -11.58 25.71
CA PRO A 140 -24.11 -11.49 27.08
C PRO A 140 -24.81 -12.81 27.38
N SER A 141 -24.23 -13.57 28.32
CA SER A 141 -24.79 -14.83 28.79
C SER A 141 -26.22 -14.51 29.22
N ALA A 142 -27.18 -14.97 28.43
CA ALA A 142 -28.58 -14.78 28.74
C ALA A 142 -28.91 -15.56 30.02
N ALA A 143 -29.77 -14.94 30.82
CA ALA A 143 -30.55 -15.51 31.93
C ALA A 143 -29.87 -15.60 33.31
N THR A 144 -29.95 -14.48 34.04
CA THR A 144 -30.71 -14.53 35.30
C THR A 144 -31.91 -13.60 35.12
N PRO A 145 -33.17 -14.07 35.18
CA PRO A 145 -34.31 -13.17 35.16
C PRO A 145 -34.32 -12.37 36.46
N ALA A 146 -34.27 -11.05 36.34
CA ALA A 146 -34.50 -10.15 37.47
C ALA A 146 -35.95 -10.33 37.97
N PRO A 147 -36.19 -10.29 39.30
CA PRO A 147 -37.54 -10.41 39.83
C PRO A 147 -38.39 -9.23 39.37
N ALA A 148 -39.55 -9.52 38.78
CA ALA A 148 -40.53 -8.54 38.36
C ALA A 148 -40.98 -7.71 39.58
N GLY A 149 -40.70 -6.41 39.55
CA GLY A 149 -41.27 -5.44 40.49
C GLY A 149 -42.79 -5.32 40.32
N PRO A 150 -43.52 -4.89 41.35
CA PRO A 150 -44.98 -4.94 41.36
C PRO A 150 -45.59 -3.97 40.35
N THR A 151 -46.55 -4.48 39.58
CA THR A 151 -47.40 -3.76 38.63
C THR A 151 -48.15 -2.62 39.31
N LEU A 152 -47.90 -1.39 38.87
CA LEU A 152 -48.62 -0.20 39.32
C LEU A 152 -49.98 -0.15 38.60
N VAL A 153 -51.05 -0.54 39.31
CA VAL A 153 -52.43 -0.51 38.82
C VAL A 153 -52.89 0.95 38.71
N ARG A 154 -53.30 1.35 37.51
CA ARG A 154 -53.88 2.67 37.22
C ARG A 154 -55.34 2.71 37.72
N PRO A 155 -55.78 3.73 38.48
CA PRO A 155 -57.16 3.82 38.94
C PRO A 155 -58.11 4.28 37.83
N PRO A 156 -59.40 3.90 37.88
CA PRO A 156 -60.38 4.32 36.90
C PRO A 156 -60.78 5.80 37.11
N ALA A 157 -60.99 6.50 36.00
CA ALA A 157 -61.48 7.87 36.00
C ALA A 157 -62.93 7.92 36.48
N THR A 158 -63.20 8.73 37.51
CA THR A 158 -64.54 9.08 37.97
C THR A 158 -65.15 10.04 36.94
N GLN A 159 -66.24 9.64 36.29
CA GLN A 159 -67.11 10.57 35.56
C GLN A 159 -68.23 11.03 36.51
N THR A 160 -68.45 12.34 36.52
CA THR A 160 -69.51 13.11 37.19
C THR A 160 -70.91 12.67 36.81
#